data_AF-A0A6B3FSN0-F1
#
_entry.id   AF-A0A6B3FSN0-F1
#
_cell.length_a   1.000
_cell.length_b   1.000
_cell.length_c   1.000
_cell.angle_alpha   90.00
_cell.angle_beta   90.00
_cell.angle_gamma   90.00
#
_symmetry.space_group_name_H-M   'P 1'
#
loop_
_entity.id
_entity.type
_entity.pdbx_description
1 polymer ?
#
loop_
_entity_poly.entity_id
_entity_poly.type
_entity_poly.pdbx_seq_one_letter_code
_entity_poly.pdbx_strand_id
1 'polypeptide(L)'
;RAGTWISPVGRTRTAPATNAKLAEMKLAAVSCQAYHDGYFTAYRHLANEDVDLVFHLGDYLYEYAVTAVGGNRKYTDRRLPAVFNRETLTLEDYRLRYAL
;
A
#
# COMPACT_ATOMS: atom_id res chain seq x y z
N ARG A 1 5.54 -17.81 10.30
CA ARG A 1 5.57 -19.19 9.75
C ARG A 1 4.19 -19.79 9.92
N ALA A 2 3.61 -20.35 8.86
CA ALA A 2 2.36 -21.11 8.89
C ALA A 2 2.61 -22.46 8.20
N GLY A 3 2.75 -23.54 8.97
CA GLY A 3 3.21 -24.83 8.43
C GLY A 3 4.60 -24.75 7.80
N THR A 4 4.69 -25.05 6.50
CA THR A 4 5.92 -24.94 5.69
C THR A 4 6.14 -23.54 5.11
N TRP A 5 5.17 -22.64 5.21
CA TRP A 5 5.24 -21.30 4.64
C TRP A 5 5.95 -20.33 5.59
N ILE A 6 6.96 -19.63 5.09
CA ILE A 6 7.70 -18.58 5.81
C ILE A 6 7.38 -17.23 5.16
N SER A 7 7.05 -16.23 5.96
CA SER A 7 6.79 -14.87 5.47
C SER A 7 8.09 -14.18 5.06
N PRO A 8 8.03 -13.13 4.22
CA PRO A 8 9.15 -12.23 4.04
C PRO A 8 9.66 -11.68 5.38
N VAL A 9 10.95 -11.39 5.46
CA VAL A 9 11.55 -10.72 6.62
C VAL A 9 11.16 -9.23 6.57
N GLY A 10 10.62 -8.72 7.68
CA GLY A 10 10.35 -7.30 7.86
C GLY A 10 11.45 -6.60 8.66
N ARG A 11 11.58 -5.28 8.49
CA ARG A 11 12.43 -4.41 9.32
C ARG A 11 11.54 -3.41 10.05
N THR A 12 11.84 -3.19 11.33
CA THR A 12 11.15 -2.21 12.17
C THR A 12 12.13 -1.53 13.12
N ARG A 13 11.76 -0.38 13.66
CA ARG A 13 12.51 0.38 14.65
C ARG A 13 11.55 0.74 15.78
N THR A 14 11.96 0.52 17.03
CA THR A 14 11.18 0.94 18.20
C THR A 14 11.33 2.44 18.40
N ALA A 15 10.29 3.08 18.95
CA ALA A 15 10.40 4.46 19.39
C ALA A 15 11.53 4.61 20.44
N PRO A 16 12.22 5.77 20.49
CA PRO A 16 13.17 6.08 21.56
C PRO A 16 12.50 6.10 22.94
N ALA A 17 13.32 6.03 24.00
CA ALA A 17 12.82 6.24 25.36
C ALA A 17 12.13 7.60 25.49
N THR A 18 11.12 7.70 26.35
CA THR A 18 10.26 8.88 26.49
C THR A 18 10.99 10.18 26.83
N ASN A 19 12.19 10.10 27.39
CA ASN A 19 13.05 11.23 27.78
C ASN A 19 14.37 11.29 26.99
N ALA A 20 14.49 10.52 25.91
CA ALA A 20 15.67 10.55 25.06
C ALA A 20 15.80 11.92 24.36
N LYS A 21 17.01 12.50 24.38
CA LYS A 21 17.35 13.66 23.55
C LYS A 21 17.78 13.15 22.18
N LEU A 22 16.94 13.38 21.17
CA LEU A 22 17.22 13.00 19.78
C LEU A 22 17.95 14.13 19.06
N ALA A 23 18.98 13.78 18.29
CA ALA A 23 19.65 14.72 17.40
C ALA A 23 18.86 14.92 16.09
N GLU A 24 18.23 13.85 15.57
CA GLU A 24 17.39 13.90 14.38
C GLU A 24 16.24 12.88 14.46
N MET A 25 15.24 13.09 13.61
CA MET A 25 14.16 12.14 13.30
C MET A 25 13.77 12.31 11.83
N LYS A 26 13.73 11.21 11.07
CA LYS A 26 13.35 11.20 9.64
C LYS A 26 11.97 10.57 9.47
N LEU A 27 11.04 11.35 8.93
CA LEU A 27 9.67 10.94 8.69
C LEU A 27 9.38 10.95 7.19
N ALA A 28 8.56 10.00 6.75
CA ALA A 28 7.89 10.08 5.47
C ALA A 28 6.37 10.04 5.67
N ALA A 29 5.64 10.64 4.73
CA ALA A 29 4.19 10.58 4.67
C ALA A 29 3.74 10.24 3.26
N VAL A 30 2.69 9.44 3.17
CA VAL A 30 2.04 9.02 1.93
C VAL A 30 0.52 9.07 2.11
N SER A 31 -0.21 9.28 1.03
CA SER A 31 -1.67 9.25 0.98
C SER A 31 -2.13 9.02 -0.45
N CYS A 32 -3.44 8.81 -0.64
CA CYS A 32 -4.09 8.87 -1.95
C CYS A 32 -3.44 7.96 -3.00
N GLN A 33 -3.32 6.67 -2.68
CA GLN A 33 -2.66 5.68 -3.56
C GLN A 33 -3.66 4.98 -4.49
N ALA A 34 -4.43 5.76 -5.26
CA ALA A 34 -5.42 5.21 -6.19
C ALA A 34 -4.79 4.21 -7.15
N TYR A 35 -5.14 2.92 -7.00
CA TYR A 35 -4.56 1.84 -7.78
C TYR A 35 -4.65 2.09 -9.29
N HIS A 36 -5.81 2.57 -9.74
CA HIS A 36 -6.11 2.76 -11.15
C HIS A 36 -5.43 4.00 -11.74
N ASP A 37 -4.85 4.89 -10.94
CA ASP A 37 -4.24 6.13 -11.44
C ASP A 37 -2.77 5.98 -11.80
N GLY A 38 -2.10 4.92 -11.34
CA GLY A 38 -0.73 4.66 -11.73
C GLY A 38 -0.03 3.59 -10.90
N TYR A 39 1.24 3.40 -11.20
CA TYR A 39 2.12 2.48 -10.48
C TYR A 39 2.67 3.11 -9.21
N PHE A 40 2.93 2.28 -8.21
CA PHE A 40 3.49 2.66 -6.91
C PHE A 40 5.00 2.94 -6.97
N THR A 41 5.46 3.67 -7.97
CA THR A 41 6.87 4.05 -8.15
C THR A 41 7.39 4.85 -6.95
N ALA A 42 6.57 5.73 -6.37
CA ALA A 42 6.92 6.47 -5.16
C ALA A 42 7.27 5.54 -3.97
N TYR A 43 6.53 4.43 -3.79
CA TYR A 43 6.84 3.45 -2.76
C TYR A 43 8.17 2.72 -2.99
N ARG A 44 8.51 2.44 -4.27
CA ARG A 44 9.83 1.89 -4.60
C ARG A 44 10.96 2.85 -4.21
N HIS A 45 10.77 4.15 -4.41
CA HIS A 45 11.74 5.15 -3.94
C HIS A 45 11.77 5.21 -2.40
N LEU A 46 10.61 5.32 -1.75
CA LEU A 46 10.49 5.37 -0.30
C LEU A 46 11.15 4.17 0.40
N ALA A 47 11.05 2.96 -0.18
CA ALA A 47 11.69 1.77 0.37
C ALA A 47 13.22 1.82 0.41
N ASN A 48 13.84 2.72 -0.36
CA ASN A 48 15.28 2.96 -0.36
C ASN A 48 15.70 4.12 0.56
N GLU A 49 14.74 4.83 1.18
CA GLU A 49 15.04 5.91 2.12
C GLU A 49 15.31 5.36 3.53
N ASP A 50 16.24 6.01 4.24
CA ASP A 50 16.51 5.73 5.66
C ASP A 50 15.61 6.59 6.55
N VAL A 51 14.35 6.18 6.69
CA VAL A 51 13.34 6.83 7.55
C VAL A 51 13.11 6.06 8.84
N ASP A 52 12.80 6.78 9.93
CA ASP A 52 12.46 6.19 11.21
C ASP A 52 11.00 5.69 11.24
N LEU A 53 10.11 6.38 10.53
CA LEU A 53 8.68 6.05 10.48
C LEU A 53 8.03 6.58 9.19
N VAL A 54 7.04 5.84 8.69
CA VAL A 54 6.17 6.24 7.59
C VAL A 54 4.74 6.41 8.11
N PHE A 55 4.11 7.54 7.82
CA PHE A 55 2.68 7.75 8.05
C PHE A 55 1.90 7.57 6.75
N HIS A 56 0.79 6.83 6.79
CA HIS A 56 -0.21 6.86 5.74
C HIS A 56 -1.40 7.69 6.19
N LEU A 57 -1.70 8.78 5.49
CA LEU A 57 -2.65 9.82 5.96
C LEU A 57 -4.07 9.65 5.40
N GLY A 58 -4.48 8.43 5.09
CA GLY A 58 -5.77 8.13 4.47
C GLY A 58 -5.68 7.79 2.98
N ASP A 59 -6.81 7.35 2.44
CA ASP A 59 -6.97 6.90 1.05
C ASP A 59 -5.94 5.82 0.64
N TYR A 60 -5.74 4.85 1.54
CA TYR A 60 -4.93 3.65 1.25
C TYR A 60 -5.58 2.81 0.14
N LEU A 61 -6.90 2.84 0.04
CA LEU A 61 -7.63 2.28 -1.07
C LEU A 61 -8.73 3.26 -1.47
N TYR A 62 -9.25 3.06 -2.68
CA TYR A 62 -10.46 3.71 -3.18
C TYR A 62 -11.49 2.63 -3.45
N GLU A 63 -12.78 2.98 -3.37
CA GLU A 63 -13.95 2.11 -3.52
C GLU A 63 -14.41 1.95 -4.97
N TYR A 64 -14.06 2.90 -5.84
CA TYR A 64 -14.58 3.01 -7.21
C TYR A 64 -14.27 1.81 -8.10
N ALA A 65 -15.04 1.67 -9.17
CA ALA A 65 -14.78 0.65 -10.19
C ALA A 65 -13.40 0.82 -10.82
N VAL A 66 -12.68 -0.28 -10.98
CA VAL A 66 -11.44 -0.36 -11.75
C VAL A 66 -11.70 -1.20 -13.00
N THR A 67 -11.40 -0.63 -14.17
CA THR A 67 -11.61 -1.33 -15.44
C THR A 67 -10.75 -2.59 -15.55
N ALA A 68 -11.13 -3.52 -16.42
CA ALA A 68 -10.38 -4.77 -16.63
C ALA A 68 -8.91 -4.56 -17.04
N VAL A 69 -8.55 -3.36 -17.55
CA VAL A 69 -7.18 -2.99 -17.93
C VAL A 69 -6.45 -2.16 -16.85
N GLY A 70 -7.00 -2.09 -15.63
CA GLY A 70 -6.34 -1.43 -14.50
C GLY A 70 -6.35 0.11 -14.58
N GLY A 71 -7.32 0.72 -15.27
CA GLY A 71 -7.38 2.17 -15.45
C GLY A 71 -6.19 2.72 -16.23
N ASN A 72 -5.52 3.74 -15.69
CA ASN A 72 -4.35 4.39 -16.28
C ASN A 72 -3.11 3.48 -16.36
N ARG A 73 -3.12 2.32 -15.69
CA ARG A 73 -2.05 1.31 -15.85
C ARG A 73 -2.08 0.62 -17.21
N LYS A 74 -3.22 0.64 -17.90
CA LYS A 74 -3.40 0.17 -19.30
C LYS A 74 -2.78 -1.22 -19.54
N TYR A 75 -3.11 -2.18 -18.69
CA TYR A 75 -2.59 -3.54 -18.79
C TYR A 75 -2.80 -4.15 -20.18
N THR A 76 -1.74 -4.73 -20.73
CA THR A 76 -1.73 -5.46 -22.00
C THR A 76 -1.44 -6.95 -21.81
N ASP A 77 -0.90 -7.33 -20.65
CA ASP A 77 -0.44 -8.68 -20.30
C ASP A 77 -1.39 -9.42 -19.34
N ARG A 78 -2.34 -8.69 -18.73
CA ARG A 78 -3.27 -9.22 -17.71
C ARG A 78 -4.62 -8.52 -17.79
N ARG A 79 -5.64 -9.14 -17.19
CA ARG A 79 -6.96 -8.55 -16.98
C ARG A 79 -7.37 -8.68 -15.53
N LEU A 80 -7.92 -7.60 -14.97
CA LEU A 80 -8.52 -7.65 -13.65
C LEU A 80 -9.86 -8.40 -13.68
N PRO A 81 -10.15 -9.24 -12.69
CA PRO A 81 -11.46 -9.87 -12.52
C PRO A 81 -12.61 -8.86 -12.48
N ALA A 82 -13.77 -9.25 -13.01
CA ALA A 82 -14.94 -8.38 -13.12
C ALA A 82 -15.45 -7.84 -11.76
N VAL A 83 -15.13 -8.50 -10.65
CA VAL A 83 -15.47 -8.04 -9.29
C VAL A 83 -14.90 -6.65 -8.97
N PHE A 84 -13.80 -6.25 -9.61
CA PHE A 84 -13.21 -4.92 -9.43
C PHE A 84 -13.89 -3.83 -10.28
N ASN A 85 -14.64 -4.20 -11.33
CA ASN A 85 -15.31 -3.26 -12.23
C ASN A 85 -16.68 -2.81 -11.69
N ARG A 86 -16.75 -2.56 -10.39
CA ARG A 86 -17.88 -1.98 -9.68
C ARG A 86 -17.39 -1.37 -8.37
N GLU A 87 -18.25 -0.58 -7.75
CA GLU A 87 -18.00 -0.06 -6.41
C GLU A 87 -17.95 -1.19 -5.37
N THR A 88 -17.06 -1.09 -4.39
CA THR A 88 -17.00 -2.01 -3.26
C THR A 88 -18.11 -1.73 -2.26
N LEU A 89 -18.92 -2.75 -1.93
CA LEU A 89 -20.07 -2.61 -1.04
C LEU A 89 -20.06 -3.63 0.12
N THR A 90 -19.61 -4.85 -0.14
CA THR A 90 -19.60 -5.93 0.85
C THR A 90 -18.26 -6.07 1.56
N LEU A 91 -18.23 -6.76 2.71
CA LEU A 91 -16.98 -7.10 3.39
C LEU A 91 -16.02 -7.88 2.48
N GLU A 92 -16.56 -8.77 1.64
CA GLU A 92 -15.78 -9.51 0.66
C GLU A 92 -15.19 -8.58 -0.40
N ASP A 93 -15.97 -7.61 -0.91
CA ASP A 93 -15.48 -6.62 -1.87
C ASP A 93 -14.31 -5.81 -1.28
N TYR A 94 -14.43 -5.35 -0.03
CA TYR A 94 -13.36 -4.62 0.64
C TYR A 94 -12.12 -5.49 0.86
N ARG A 95 -12.28 -6.75 1.28
CA ARG A 95 -11.14 -7.68 1.44
C ARG A 95 -10.43 -7.92 0.11
N LEU A 96 -11.17 -8.10 -0.97
CA LEU A 96 -10.60 -8.22 -2.31
C LEU A 96 -9.93 -6.93 -2.76
N ARG A 97 -10.50 -5.76 -2.43
CA ARG A 97 -9.89 -4.46 -2.74
C ARG A 97 -8.58 -4.23 -2.00
N TYR A 98 -8.46 -4.64 -0.74
CA TYR A 98 -7.20 -4.61 0.00
C TYR A 98 -6.11 -5.51 -0.61
N ALA A 99 -6.49 -6.53 -1.37
CA ALA A 99 -5.57 -7.47 -2.02
C ALA A 99 -5.18 -7.06 -3.45
N LEU A 100 -5.73 -5.96 -3.99
CA LEU A 100 -5.50 -5.46 -5.34
C LEU A 100 -4.18 -4.69 -5.46
#